data_AF-A0A1L0B9V5-F1
#
_entry.id   AF-A0A1L0B9V5-F1
#
_cell.length_a   1.000
_cell.length_b   1.000
_cell.length_c   1.000
_cell.angle_alpha   90.00
_cell.angle_beta   90.00
_cell.angle_gamma   90.00
#
_symmetry.space_group_name_H-M   'P 1'
#
loop_
_entity.id
_entity.type
_entity.pdbx_description
1 polymer ?
#
loop_
_entity_poly.entity_id
_entity_poly.type
_entity_poly.pdbx_seq_one_letter_code
_entity_poly.pdbx_strand_id
1 'polypeptide(L)'
;MAQQMAAEWDLPEANLSFEGDNEAFVYNRHNESIYDDVRYFPGLKHDQETVVKFDASNDDFINHATLRALIVQLTSPEVIDYNLICDFFLTYRTFTDSHTVMNLLLTRLIWSLQYVNSFKQDTEKIGKLVLLRTFVVLRHWILNYFIDDFLPDDKLCDTFSFYINQITHESHLIRANMVLN
;
A
#
# COMPACT_ATOMS: atom_id res chain seq x y z
N MET A 1 -19.46 -53.85 4.91
CA MET A 1 -18.56 -54.08 6.05
C MET A 1 -17.16 -54.14 5.46
N ALA A 2 -16.62 -52.98 5.07
CA ALA A 2 -15.78 -52.07 5.86
C ALA A 2 -14.32 -52.55 5.94
N GLN A 3 -13.40 -51.57 5.82
CA GLN A 3 -11.93 -51.62 5.94
C GLN A 3 -11.21 -52.01 4.65
N GLN A 4 -10.85 -51.09 3.75
CA GLN A 4 -9.95 -49.91 3.87
C GLN A 4 -8.48 -50.33 3.98
N MET A 5 -7.81 -50.37 2.83
CA MET A 5 -6.37 -50.47 2.66
C MET A 5 -5.94 -49.31 1.76
N ALA A 6 -5.06 -48.44 2.26
CA ALA A 6 -3.80 -48.07 1.62
C ALA A 6 -3.33 -46.67 2.05
N ALA A 7 -2.16 -46.70 2.69
CA ALA A 7 -1.12 -45.68 2.68
C ALA A 7 -1.41 -44.36 3.43
N GLU A 8 -1.29 -44.45 4.75
CA GLU A 8 -0.82 -43.37 5.62
C GLU A 8 0.63 -43.03 5.20
N TRP A 9 0.81 -41.89 4.52
CA TRP A 9 2.12 -41.32 4.27
C TRP A 9 2.52 -40.49 5.48
N ASP A 10 3.30 -41.07 6.38
CA ASP A 10 4.05 -40.34 7.41
C ASP A 10 5.01 -39.38 6.70
N LEU A 11 4.61 -38.11 6.60
CA LEU A 11 5.56 -37.04 6.34
C LEU A 11 6.29 -36.75 7.65
N PRO A 12 7.63 -36.70 7.67
CA PRO A 12 8.34 -36.31 8.87
C PRO A 12 7.83 -34.94 9.28
N GLU A 13 7.49 -34.78 10.57
CA GLU A 13 7.32 -33.47 11.17
C GLU A 13 8.61 -32.69 10.91
N ALA A 14 8.60 -31.93 9.82
CA ALA A 14 9.59 -30.92 9.59
C ALA A 14 9.41 -29.97 10.76
N ASN A 15 10.31 -30.11 11.75
CA ASN A 15 10.71 -29.01 12.60
C ASN A 15 11.14 -27.87 11.67
N LEU A 16 10.14 -27.12 11.19
CA LEU A 16 10.31 -25.77 10.71
C LEU A 16 10.58 -24.99 11.99
N SER A 17 11.83 -25.00 12.42
CA SER A 17 12.39 -23.86 13.13
C SER A 17 12.09 -22.65 12.24
N PHE A 18 11.03 -21.92 12.56
CA PHE A 18 10.70 -20.60 12.01
C PHE A 18 11.70 -19.56 12.54
N GLU A 19 12.98 -19.90 12.51
CA GLU A 19 14.10 -19.00 12.76
C GLU A 19 14.72 -18.68 11.40
N GLY A 20 13.93 -17.97 10.59
CA GLY A 20 14.43 -17.16 9.50
C GLY A 20 14.07 -15.73 9.84
N ASP A 21 15.05 -14.96 10.32
CA ASP A 21 14.97 -13.53 10.57
C ASP A 21 14.36 -12.79 9.36
N ASN A 22 13.06 -12.52 9.35
CA ASN A 22 12.52 -11.58 8.39
C ASN A 22 12.60 -10.14 8.94
N GLU A 23 13.83 -9.66 9.11
CA GLU A 23 14.11 -8.27 9.47
C GLU A 23 13.68 -7.26 8.39
N ALA A 24 13.44 -7.71 7.15
CA ALA A 24 13.24 -6.84 6.01
C ALA A 24 12.01 -5.94 6.17
N PHE A 25 10.92 -6.47 6.74
CA PHE A 25 9.65 -5.75 6.93
C PHE A 25 9.37 -5.33 8.37
N VAL A 26 10.40 -5.25 9.20
CA VAL A 26 10.31 -4.60 10.52
C VAL A 26 9.83 -3.16 10.34
N TYR A 27 8.96 -2.70 11.26
CA TYR A 27 8.35 -1.39 11.17
C TYR A 27 9.39 -0.27 10.96
N ASN A 28 9.08 0.64 10.05
CA ASN A 28 9.90 1.80 9.67
C ASN A 28 11.19 1.49 8.87
N ARG A 29 11.43 0.24 8.44
CA ARG A 29 12.55 -0.10 7.52
C ARG A 29 12.39 0.53 6.14
N HIS A 30 11.16 0.79 5.70
CA HIS A 30 10.81 1.40 4.42
C HIS A 30 10.26 2.83 4.59
N ASN A 31 10.56 3.47 5.73
CA ASN A 31 10.11 4.81 6.08
C ASN A 31 8.59 4.92 6.33
N GLU A 32 7.96 3.83 6.79
CA GLU A 32 6.50 3.73 7.01
C GLU A 32 5.98 4.79 7.99
N SER A 33 6.77 5.21 8.98
CA SER A 33 6.35 6.17 10.01
C SER A 33 6.02 7.57 9.49
N ILE A 34 6.39 7.89 8.24
CA ILE A 34 5.95 9.14 7.60
C ILE A 34 4.44 9.29 7.49
N TYR A 35 3.71 8.17 7.56
CA TYR A 35 2.26 8.09 7.51
C TYR A 35 1.59 8.07 8.88
N ASP A 36 2.35 7.99 9.97
CA ASP A 36 1.84 8.11 11.35
C ASP A 36 1.79 9.56 11.84
N ASP A 37 2.44 10.47 11.12
CA ASP A 37 2.46 11.89 11.45
C ASP A 37 1.02 12.43 11.49
N VAL A 38 0.73 13.21 12.54
CA VAL A 38 -0.60 13.77 12.86
C VAL A 38 -1.20 14.59 11.70
N ARG A 39 -0.35 15.10 10.80
CA ARG A 39 -0.76 15.85 9.61
C ARG A 39 -1.37 14.96 8.51
N TYR A 40 -1.10 13.66 8.55
CA TYR A 40 -1.51 12.68 7.54
C TYR A 40 -2.43 11.57 8.09
N PHE A 41 -2.37 11.28 9.40
CA PHE A 41 -3.13 10.20 10.03
C PHE A 41 -4.38 10.71 10.79
N PRO A 42 -5.55 10.04 10.67
CA PRO A 42 -5.86 8.91 9.77
C PRO A 42 -6.17 9.34 8.33
N GLY A 43 -6.27 10.65 8.10
CA GLY A 43 -6.50 11.30 6.81
C GLY A 43 -6.15 12.78 6.92
N LEU A 44 -6.20 13.49 5.80
CA LEU A 44 -5.96 14.92 5.77
C LEU A 44 -7.09 15.69 6.45
N LYS A 45 -6.74 16.83 7.08
CA LYS A 45 -7.69 17.72 7.75
C LYS A 45 -7.47 19.16 7.32
N HIS A 46 -8.54 19.97 7.40
CA HIS A 46 -8.53 21.38 7.01
C HIS A 46 -7.56 22.25 7.84
N ASP A 47 -7.24 21.84 9.06
CA ASP A 47 -6.35 22.58 9.97
C ASP A 47 -4.85 22.33 9.69
N GLN A 48 -4.52 21.50 8.70
CA GLN A 48 -3.14 21.12 8.38
C GLN A 48 -2.55 21.94 7.21
N GLU A 49 -2.63 23.27 7.29
CA GLU A 49 -2.20 24.20 6.22
C GLU A 49 -0.73 24.04 5.79
N THR A 50 0.10 23.40 6.61
CA THR A 50 1.52 23.13 6.28
C THR A 50 1.70 22.04 5.23
N VAL A 51 0.70 21.18 4.99
CA VAL A 51 0.81 20.05 4.06
C VAL A 51 -0.29 20.01 3.01
N VAL A 52 -1.46 20.61 3.29
CA VAL A 52 -2.62 20.67 2.38
C VAL A 52 -3.41 21.96 2.61
N LYS A 53 -3.97 22.50 1.53
CA LYS A 53 -4.92 23.62 1.57
C LYS A 53 -6.09 23.30 0.63
N PHE A 54 -7.27 23.13 1.23
CA PHE A 54 -8.52 22.89 0.51
C PHE A 54 -9.11 24.21 -0.02
N ASP A 55 -10.02 24.12 -0.98
CA ASP A 55 -10.71 25.30 -1.50
C ASP A 55 -11.73 25.85 -0.49
N ALA A 56 -11.70 27.17 -0.28
CA ALA A 56 -12.54 27.82 0.72
C ALA A 56 -14.04 27.79 0.36
N SER A 57 -14.38 27.56 -0.91
CA SER A 57 -15.75 27.47 -1.40
C SER A 57 -16.24 26.03 -1.52
N ASN A 58 -15.31 25.07 -1.67
CA ASN A 58 -15.62 23.65 -1.73
C ASN A 58 -14.47 22.79 -1.20
N ASP A 59 -14.71 22.24 0.00
CA ASP A 59 -13.78 21.42 0.76
C ASP A 59 -13.38 20.09 0.09
N ASP A 60 -14.08 19.68 -0.99
CA ASP A 60 -13.70 18.51 -1.79
C ASP A 60 -12.50 18.78 -2.71
N PHE A 61 -12.21 20.06 -3.01
CA PHE A 61 -11.10 20.42 -3.90
C PHE A 61 -9.83 20.80 -3.14
N ILE A 62 -8.69 20.29 -3.63
CA ILE A 62 -7.37 20.65 -3.12
C ILE A 62 -6.78 21.76 -3.99
N ASN A 63 -6.47 22.90 -3.38
CA ASN A 63 -5.77 24.00 -4.04
C ASN A 63 -4.25 23.80 -4.01
N HIS A 64 -3.73 23.35 -2.87
CA HIS A 64 -2.30 23.07 -2.70
C HIS A 64 -2.09 21.85 -1.81
N ALA A 65 -1.12 21.01 -2.16
CA ALA A 65 -0.73 19.89 -1.32
C ALA A 65 0.73 19.52 -1.55
N THR A 66 1.38 19.04 -0.50
CA THR A 66 2.63 18.30 -0.63
C THR A 66 2.38 16.98 -1.35
N LEU A 67 3.39 16.42 -2.04
CA LEU A 67 3.26 15.13 -2.70
C LEU A 67 2.78 14.03 -1.74
N ARG A 68 3.30 14.02 -0.50
CA ARG A 68 2.86 13.05 0.51
C ARG A 68 1.38 13.23 0.88
N ALA A 69 0.90 14.47 1.01
CA ALA A 69 -0.51 14.73 1.24
C ALA A 69 -1.37 14.22 0.08
N LEU A 70 -0.96 14.43 -1.18
CA LEU A 70 -1.66 13.87 -2.33
C LEU A 70 -1.73 12.33 -2.26
N ILE A 71 -0.63 11.64 -1.95
CA ILE A 71 -0.65 10.17 -1.77
C ILE A 71 -1.60 9.74 -0.64
N VAL A 72 -1.64 10.48 0.46
CA VAL A 72 -2.58 10.22 1.57
C VAL A 72 -4.03 10.41 1.11
N GLN A 73 -4.32 11.46 0.34
CA GLN A 73 -5.66 11.72 -0.17
C GLN A 73 -6.11 10.65 -1.19
N LEU A 74 -5.23 10.31 -2.14
CA LEU A 74 -5.48 9.24 -3.13
C LEU A 74 -5.77 7.89 -2.46
N THR A 75 -5.16 7.65 -1.29
CA THR A 75 -5.29 6.40 -0.52
C THR A 75 -6.12 6.55 0.74
N SER A 76 -6.98 7.57 0.81
CA SER A 76 -7.74 7.91 2.02
C SER A 76 -8.72 6.79 2.41
N PRO A 77 -8.84 6.44 3.70
CA PRO A 77 -9.82 5.47 4.16
C PRO A 77 -11.26 6.02 4.17
N GLU A 78 -11.46 7.32 4.00
CA GLU A 78 -12.76 7.97 4.13
C GLU A 78 -13.59 7.89 2.83
N VAL A 79 -13.11 8.54 1.76
CA VAL A 79 -13.81 8.63 0.46
C VAL A 79 -12.81 8.41 -0.69
N ILE A 80 -13.25 7.73 -1.75
CA ILE A 80 -12.49 7.64 -3.00
C ILE A 80 -12.90 8.78 -3.92
N ASP A 81 -11.94 9.59 -4.31
CA ASP A 81 -12.09 10.52 -5.42
C ASP A 81 -11.40 9.97 -6.67
N TYR A 82 -12.18 9.39 -7.58
CA TYR A 82 -11.66 8.85 -8.83
C TYR A 82 -11.18 9.95 -9.80
N ASN A 83 -11.75 11.16 -9.73
CA ASN A 83 -11.30 12.27 -10.55
C ASN A 83 -9.89 12.68 -10.10
N LEU A 84 -9.65 12.77 -8.79
CA LEU A 84 -8.33 13.05 -8.25
C LEU A 84 -7.29 12.01 -8.68
N ILE A 85 -7.64 10.71 -8.71
CA ILE A 85 -6.73 9.66 -9.20
C ILE A 85 -6.35 9.91 -10.67
N CYS A 86 -7.34 10.15 -11.53
CA CYS A 86 -7.12 10.44 -12.95
C CYS A 86 -6.27 11.71 -13.13
N ASP A 87 -6.64 12.80 -12.46
CA ASP A 87 -5.97 14.11 -12.57
C ASP A 87 -4.52 14.04 -12.08
N PHE A 88 -4.28 13.29 -11.00
CA PHE A 88 -2.93 13.06 -10.49
C PHE A 88 -2.08 12.33 -11.54
N PHE A 89 -2.50 11.18 -12.05
CA PHE A 89 -1.67 10.42 -13.00
C PHE A 89 -1.54 11.09 -14.37
N LEU A 90 -2.49 11.95 -14.74
CA LEU A 90 -2.40 12.80 -15.91
C LEU A 90 -1.32 13.89 -15.76
N THR A 91 -1.11 14.43 -14.55
CA THR A 91 -0.33 15.68 -14.36
C THR A 91 0.92 15.56 -13.49
N TYR A 92 1.12 14.48 -12.75
CA TYR A 92 2.17 14.41 -11.72
C TYR A 92 3.59 14.66 -12.23
N ARG A 93 3.86 14.30 -13.49
CA ARG A 93 5.16 14.51 -14.17
C ARG A 93 5.58 15.98 -14.23
N THR A 94 4.65 16.90 -14.00
CA THR A 94 4.93 18.34 -13.93
C THR A 94 5.58 18.75 -12.60
N PHE A 95 5.49 17.93 -11.56
CA PHE A 95 5.98 18.27 -10.21
C PHE A 95 6.74 17.14 -9.48
N THR A 96 6.78 15.91 -10.01
CA THR A 96 7.59 14.81 -9.47
C THR A 96 7.85 13.72 -10.53
N ASP A 97 8.63 12.70 -10.19
CA ASP A 97 8.99 11.57 -11.05
C ASP A 97 8.31 10.26 -10.63
N SER A 98 8.27 9.28 -11.54
CA SER A 98 7.60 7.99 -11.33
C SER A 98 8.25 7.18 -10.20
N HIS A 99 9.57 7.22 -10.01
CA HIS A 99 10.23 6.49 -8.92
C HIS A 99 9.83 7.03 -7.55
N THR A 100 9.73 8.35 -7.42
CA THR A 100 9.26 8.99 -6.18
C THR A 100 7.82 8.58 -5.86
N VAL A 101 6.92 8.60 -6.85
CA VAL A 101 5.53 8.16 -6.68
C VAL A 101 5.45 6.68 -6.31
N MET A 102 6.20 5.82 -7.00
CA MET A 102 6.27 4.38 -6.73
C MET A 102 6.72 4.10 -5.30
N ASN A 103 7.81 4.72 -4.85
CA ASN A 103 8.33 4.54 -3.50
C ASN A 103 7.30 4.95 -2.44
N LEU A 104 6.61 6.09 -2.61
CA LEU A 104 5.57 6.50 -1.67
C LEU A 104 4.39 5.54 -1.65
N LEU A 105 3.92 5.06 -2.81
CA LEU A 105 2.82 4.09 -2.87
C LEU A 105 3.22 2.73 -2.28
N LEU A 106 4.45 2.27 -2.48
CA LEU A 106 4.96 1.03 -1.87
C LEU A 106 5.11 1.16 -0.35
N THR A 107 5.67 2.28 0.15
CA THR A 107 5.71 2.56 1.59
C THR A 107 4.30 2.61 2.17
N ARG A 108 3.34 3.22 1.48
CA ARG A 108 1.93 3.27 1.91
C ARG A 108 1.29 1.87 1.94
N LEU A 109 1.61 1.03 0.97
CA LEU A 109 1.16 -0.36 0.90
C LEU A 109 1.69 -1.16 2.10
N ILE A 110 3.00 -1.12 2.35
CA ILE A 110 3.64 -1.82 3.47
C ILE A 110 3.08 -1.32 4.81
N TRP A 111 2.99 0.00 4.99
CA TRP A 111 2.39 0.62 6.18
C TRP A 111 0.98 0.10 6.43
N SER A 112 0.16 0.02 5.38
CA SER A 112 -1.23 -0.44 5.51
C SER A 112 -1.30 -1.92 5.93
N LEU A 113 -0.44 -2.77 5.38
CA LEU A 113 -0.32 -4.17 5.77
C LEU A 113 0.15 -4.32 7.23
N GLN A 114 1.14 -3.56 7.66
CA GLN A 114 1.60 -3.55 9.06
C GLN A 114 0.47 -3.10 10.01
N TYR A 115 -0.33 -2.11 9.61
CA TYR A 115 -1.50 -1.65 10.36
C TYR A 115 -2.59 -2.71 10.47
N VAL A 116 -2.90 -3.43 9.37
CA VAL A 116 -3.82 -4.59 9.41
C VAL A 116 -3.33 -5.64 10.42
N ASN A 117 -2.02 -5.79 10.55
CA ASN A 117 -1.40 -6.77 11.42
C ASN A 117 -1.24 -6.33 12.90
N SER A 118 -1.55 -5.07 13.25
CA SER A 118 -1.25 -4.47 14.56
C SER A 118 -2.13 -4.90 15.76
N PHE A 119 -3.02 -5.88 15.57
CA PHE A 119 -3.88 -6.50 16.60
C PHE A 119 -4.81 -5.55 17.39
N LYS A 120 -5.01 -4.30 16.95
CA LYS A 120 -6.06 -3.40 17.46
C LYS A 120 -7.17 -3.26 16.41
N GLN A 121 -8.43 -3.34 16.84
CA GLN A 121 -9.56 -3.41 15.91
C GLN A 121 -9.72 -2.14 15.04
N ASP A 122 -9.52 -0.95 15.61
CA ASP A 122 -9.65 0.32 14.88
C ASP A 122 -8.53 0.51 13.84
N THR A 123 -7.30 0.11 14.17
CA THR A 123 -6.17 0.18 13.23
C THR A 123 -6.27 -0.86 12.13
N GLU A 124 -6.85 -2.03 12.42
CA GLU A 124 -7.12 -3.06 11.41
C GLU A 124 -8.09 -2.55 10.34
N LYS A 125 -9.18 -1.88 10.74
CA LYS A 125 -10.16 -1.32 9.80
C LYS A 125 -9.53 -0.26 8.91
N ILE A 126 -8.80 0.68 9.49
CA ILE A 126 -8.10 1.75 8.74
C ILE A 126 -7.08 1.12 7.78
N GLY A 127 -6.27 0.17 8.26
CA GLY A 127 -5.29 -0.54 7.44
C GLY A 127 -5.92 -1.21 6.23
N LYS A 128 -7.04 -1.92 6.39
CA LYS A 128 -7.76 -2.59 5.29
C LYS A 128 -8.27 -1.60 4.24
N LEU A 129 -8.82 -0.47 4.69
CA LEU A 129 -9.34 0.56 3.78
C LEU A 129 -8.20 1.20 2.97
N VAL A 130 -7.11 1.60 3.63
CA VAL A 130 -5.94 2.18 2.98
C VAL A 130 -5.27 1.18 2.03
N LEU A 131 -5.16 -0.10 2.43
CA LEU A 131 -4.62 -1.18 1.59
C LEU A 131 -5.42 -1.31 0.29
N LEU A 132 -6.75 -1.38 0.41
CA LEU A 132 -7.64 -1.44 -0.75
C LEU A 132 -7.49 -0.21 -1.66
N ARG A 133 -7.39 1.00 -1.09
CA ARG A 133 -7.22 2.22 -1.90
C ARG A 133 -5.87 2.27 -2.59
N THR A 134 -4.81 1.89 -1.89
CA THR A 134 -3.45 1.83 -2.44
C THR A 134 -3.40 0.85 -3.61
N PHE A 135 -4.05 -0.30 -3.50
CA PHE A 135 -4.21 -1.25 -4.61
C PHE A 135 -4.97 -0.63 -5.79
N VAL A 136 -6.10 0.06 -5.55
CA VAL A 136 -6.89 0.71 -6.62
C VAL A 136 -6.06 1.77 -7.36
N VAL A 137 -5.31 2.59 -6.62
CA VAL A 137 -4.42 3.62 -7.18
C VAL A 137 -3.30 2.99 -8.02
N LEU A 138 -2.58 2.00 -7.48
CA LEU A 138 -1.53 1.28 -8.21
C LEU A 138 -2.07 0.59 -9.48
N ARG A 139 -3.21 -0.08 -9.37
CA ARG A 139 -3.87 -0.73 -10.51
C ARG A 139 -4.27 0.29 -11.58
N HIS A 140 -4.84 1.43 -11.18
CA HIS A 140 -5.21 2.48 -12.12
C HIS A 140 -3.97 3.01 -12.86
N TRP A 141 -2.89 3.26 -12.14
CA TRP A 141 -1.64 3.76 -12.71
C TRP A 141 -1.07 2.80 -13.76
N ILE A 142 -0.89 1.53 -13.37
CA ILE A 142 -0.31 0.49 -14.24
C ILE A 142 -1.19 0.26 -15.47
N LEU A 143 -2.52 0.22 -15.33
CA LEU A 143 -3.39 -0.11 -16.46
C LEU A 143 -3.56 1.04 -17.46
N ASN A 144 -3.56 2.29 -16.99
CA ASN A 144 -3.90 3.43 -17.85
C ASN A 144 -2.68 4.21 -18.34
N TYR A 145 -1.54 4.13 -17.65
CA TYR A 145 -0.35 4.92 -17.95
C TYR A 145 0.92 4.05 -18.08
N PHE A 146 0.74 2.76 -18.41
CA PHE A 146 1.87 1.84 -18.65
C PHE A 146 2.84 2.39 -19.69
N ILE A 147 2.29 2.84 -20.83
CA ILE A 147 3.08 3.31 -21.98
C ILE A 147 3.89 4.56 -21.62
N ASP A 148 3.32 5.43 -20.81
CA ASP A 148 3.95 6.70 -20.43
C ASP A 148 5.06 6.52 -19.38
N ASP A 149 4.87 5.60 -18.41
CA ASP A 149 5.74 5.52 -17.23
C ASP A 149 6.55 4.25 -17.09
N PHE A 150 5.97 3.11 -17.46
CA PHE A 150 6.56 1.80 -17.20
C PHE A 150 7.33 1.28 -18.43
N LEU A 151 6.74 1.42 -19.62
CA LEU A 151 7.38 1.01 -20.87
C LEU A 151 8.75 1.67 -21.13
N PRO A 152 8.98 2.97 -20.86
CA PRO A 152 10.29 3.59 -21.06
C PRO A 152 11.27 3.35 -19.90
N ASP A 153 10.84 2.71 -18.79
CA ASP A 153 11.62 2.61 -17.56
C ASP A 153 11.52 1.20 -16.93
N ASP A 154 12.39 0.31 -17.38
CA ASP A 154 12.48 -1.06 -16.86
C ASP A 154 12.74 -1.10 -15.35
N LYS A 155 13.47 -0.11 -14.81
CA LYS A 155 13.78 -0.04 -13.38
C LYS A 155 12.54 0.23 -12.54
N LEU A 156 11.57 1.00 -13.06
CA LEU A 156 10.28 1.21 -12.41
C LEU A 156 9.51 -0.12 -12.30
N CYS A 157 9.52 -0.92 -13.37
CA CYS A 157 8.92 -2.25 -13.40
C CYS A 157 9.61 -3.19 -12.41
N ASP A 158 10.94 -3.25 -12.44
CA ASP A 158 11.74 -4.08 -11.53
C ASP A 158 11.49 -3.71 -10.06
N THR A 159 11.43 -2.42 -9.75
CA THR A 159 11.16 -1.94 -8.39
C THR A 159 9.79 -2.42 -7.92
N PHE A 160 8.74 -2.23 -8.74
CA PHE A 160 7.40 -2.70 -8.39
C PHE A 160 7.36 -4.22 -8.19
N SER A 161 7.85 -4.98 -9.16
CA SER A 161 7.85 -6.44 -9.11
C SER A 161 8.67 -6.99 -7.94
N PHE A 162 9.84 -6.42 -7.68
CA PHE A 162 10.69 -6.80 -6.54
C PHE A 162 9.92 -6.66 -5.22
N TYR A 163 9.38 -5.47 -4.93
CA TYR A 163 8.70 -5.24 -3.64
C TYR A 163 7.41 -6.06 -3.50
N ILE A 164 6.62 -6.20 -4.57
CA ILE A 164 5.41 -7.04 -4.51
C ILE A 164 5.78 -8.50 -4.23
N ASN A 165 6.79 -9.04 -4.91
CA ASN A 165 7.24 -10.41 -4.68
C ASN A 165 7.77 -10.61 -3.26
N GLN A 166 8.54 -9.66 -2.74
CA GLN A 166 9.02 -9.67 -1.37
C GLN A 166 7.86 -9.65 -0.37
N ILE A 167 6.84 -8.83 -0.62
CA ILE A 167 5.64 -8.78 0.22
C ILE A 167 4.87 -10.11 0.19
N THR A 168 4.70 -10.73 -0.98
CA THR A 168 3.86 -11.92 -1.13
C THR A 168 4.54 -13.22 -0.70
N HIS A 169 5.84 -13.35 -0.94
CA HIS A 169 6.55 -14.62 -0.73
C HIS A 169 7.35 -14.65 0.56
N GLU A 170 7.81 -13.49 1.04
CA GLU A 170 8.79 -13.43 2.11
C GLU A 170 8.21 -12.75 3.34
N SER A 171 7.51 -11.63 3.17
CA SER A 171 6.93 -10.87 4.29
C SER A 171 5.76 -11.65 4.91
N HIS A 172 5.81 -11.93 6.21
CA HIS A 172 4.68 -12.47 6.98
C HIS A 172 3.48 -11.48 7.10
N LEU A 173 3.44 -10.46 6.24
CA LEU A 173 2.43 -9.42 6.24
C LEU A 173 1.10 -9.91 5.65
N ILE A 174 1.13 -10.83 4.68
CA ILE A 174 -0.08 -11.42 4.11
C ILE A 174 -0.49 -12.62 4.97
N ARG A 175 -1.60 -12.48 5.70
CA ARG A 175 -2.20 -13.60 6.44
C ARG A 175 -3.05 -14.46 5.51
N ALA A 176 -3.14 -15.76 5.80
CA ALA A 176 -3.95 -16.70 5.03
C ALA A 176 -5.43 -16.29 4.89
N ASN A 177 -5.98 -15.54 5.85
CA ASN A 177 -7.36 -15.04 5.80
C ASN A 177 -7.54 -13.75 4.96
N MET A 178 -6.46 -13.15 4.44
CA MET A 178 -6.52 -12.04 3.48
C MET A 178 -6.57 -12.52 2.03
N VAL A 179 -6.23 -13.78 1.78
CA VAL A 179 -6.30 -14.39 0.45
C VAL A 179 -7.74 -14.85 0.23
N LEU A 180 -8.33 -14.44 -0.89
CA LEU A 180 -9.65 -14.92 -1.31
C LEU A 180 -9.48 -16.40 -1.72
N ASN A 181 -10.06 -17.30 -0.92
CA ASN A 181 -10.25 -18.71 -1.29
C ASN A 181 -11.41 -18.87 -2.28
#